data_AF-A0A553KQD2-F1
#
_entry.id   AF-A0A553KQD2-F1
#
_cell.length_a   1.000
_cell.length_b   1.000
_cell.length_c   1.000
_cell.angle_alpha   90.00
_cell.angle_beta   90.00
_cell.angle_gamma   90.00
#
_symmetry.space_group_name_H-M   'P 1'
#
loop_
_entity.id
_entity.type
_entity.pdbx_description
1 polymer ?
#
loop_
_entity_poly.entity_id
_entity_poly.type
_entity_poly.pdbx_seq_one_letter_code
_entity_poly.pdbx_strand_id
1 'polypeptide(L)'
;MKIRISILCGLFIILLFISRYFYNVVNAPIYTLEQNVKEVIFNGTEYSISKVTINGNVYYWDISADPANFTYGKLIGQTQYGERIYEVKNDKSKVMITSFMNPQFIYTKDKSY
;
A
#
# COMPACT_ATOMS: atom_id res chain seq x y z
N MET A 1 -6.18 9.34 -45.86
CA MET A 1 -5.42 8.15 -45.39
C MET A 1 -4.54 8.45 -44.18
N LYS A 2 -3.69 9.49 -44.21
CA LYS A 2 -2.77 9.85 -43.12
C LYS A 2 -3.45 10.06 -41.75
N ILE A 3 -4.58 10.79 -41.71
CA ILE A 3 -5.34 11.07 -40.47
C ILE A 3 -5.88 9.79 -39.80
N ARG A 4 -6.37 8.82 -40.59
CA ARG A 4 -6.91 7.54 -40.06
C ARG A 4 -5.80 6.69 -39.43
N ILE A 5 -4.61 6.70 -40.03
CA ILE A 5 -3.42 6.00 -39.51
C ILE A 5 -2.95 6.66 -38.21
N SER A 6 -2.89 7.99 -38.15
CA SER A 6 -2.53 8.72 -36.93
C SER A 6 -3.48 8.44 -35.76
N ILE A 7 -4.80 8.37 -36.02
CA ILE A 7 -5.79 8.01 -35.00
C ILE A 7 -5.60 6.58 -34.50
N LEU A 8 -5.37 5.61 -35.40
CA LEU A 8 -5.08 4.23 -35.02
C LEU A 8 -3.82 4.10 -34.16
N CYS A 9 -2.74 4.80 -34.54
CA CYS A 9 -1.50 4.80 -33.75
C CYS A 9 -1.71 5.42 -32.36
N GLY A 10 -2.45 6.54 -32.27
CA GLY A 10 -2.77 7.16 -30.98
C GLY A 10 -3.57 6.23 -30.07
N LEU A 11 -4.59 5.55 -30.62
CA LEU A 11 -5.43 4.62 -29.86
C LEU A 11 -4.63 3.38 -29.41
N PHE A 12 -3.74 2.87 -30.25
CA PHE A 12 -2.83 1.78 -29.89
C PHE A 12 -1.90 2.15 -28.73
N ILE A 13 -1.34 3.36 -28.73
CA ILE A 13 -0.50 3.86 -27.62
C ILE A 13 -1.30 3.93 -26.32
N ILE A 14 -2.54 4.44 -26.37
CA ILE A 14 -3.43 4.49 -25.19
C ILE A 14 -3.69 3.09 -24.64
N LEU A 15 -3.97 2.11 -25.51
CA LEU A 15 -4.18 0.71 -25.10
C LEU A 15 -2.93 0.12 -24.43
N LEU A 16 -1.72 0.43 -24.91
CA LEU A 16 -0.48 0.00 -24.26
C LEU A 16 -0.32 0.59 -22.86
N PHE A 17 -0.68 1.87 -22.67
CA PHE A 17 -0.65 2.50 -21.34
C PHE A 17 -1.65 1.85 -20.38
N ILE A 18 -2.87 1.59 -20.84
CA ILE A 18 -3.91 0.91 -20.05
C ILE A 18 -3.46 -0.50 -19.68
N SER A 19 -2.97 -1.28 -20.64
CA SER A 19 -2.49 -2.64 -20.42
C SER A 19 -1.35 -2.68 -19.39
N ARG A 20 -0.37 -1.78 -19.51
CA ARG A 20 0.73 -1.65 -18.54
C ARG A 20 0.23 -1.29 -17.14
N TYR A 21 -0.76 -0.39 -17.05
CA TYR A 21 -1.37 -0.03 -15.78
C TYR A 21 -2.04 -1.24 -15.11
N PHE A 22 -2.87 -1.98 -15.86
CA PHE A 22 -3.51 -3.20 -15.35
C PHE A 22 -2.49 -4.26 -14.92
N TYR A 23 -1.44 -4.48 -15.71
CA TYR A 23 -0.38 -5.43 -15.36
C TYR A 23 0.25 -5.11 -14.00
N ASN A 24 0.56 -3.84 -13.73
CA ASN A 24 1.18 -3.43 -12.46
C ASN A 24 0.22 -3.53 -11.26
N VAL A 25 -1.08 -3.30 -11.48
CA VAL A 25 -2.09 -3.39 -10.42
C VAL A 25 -2.40 -4.85 -10.09
N VAL A 26 -2.47 -5.72 -11.10
CA VAL A 26 -2.79 -7.15 -10.93
C VAL A 26 -1.59 -7.94 -10.40
N ASN A 27 -0.38 -7.62 -10.84
CA ASN A 27 0.84 -8.31 -10.41
C ASN A 27 1.55 -7.60 -9.25
N ALA A 28 0.78 -6.96 -8.37
CA ALA A 28 1.33 -6.36 -7.18
C ALA A 28 1.96 -7.46 -6.29
N PRO A 29 3.21 -7.28 -5.81
CA PRO A 29 3.84 -8.24 -4.91
C PRO A 29 2.98 -8.52 -3.68
N ILE A 30 2.95 -9.77 -3.25
CA ILE A 30 2.22 -10.18 -2.05
C ILE A 30 3.19 -10.24 -0.86
N TYR A 31 2.87 -9.52 0.20
CA TYR A 31 3.63 -9.49 1.46
C TYR A 31 2.83 -10.12 2.60
N THR A 32 3.51 -10.74 3.55
CA THR A 32 2.85 -11.35 4.70
C THR A 32 2.55 -10.30 5.77
N LEU A 33 1.27 -10.13 6.09
CA LEU A 33 0.76 -9.42 7.26
C LEU A 33 0.66 -10.41 8.43
N GLU A 34 1.51 -10.25 9.43
CA GLU A 34 1.47 -11.02 10.67
C GLU A 34 0.65 -10.26 11.72
N GLN A 35 -0.40 -10.87 12.22
CA GLN A 35 -1.26 -10.32 13.27
C GLN A 35 -0.81 -10.81 14.66
N ASN A 36 -1.12 -10.05 15.71
CA ASN A 36 -0.83 -10.42 17.10
C ASN A 36 0.66 -10.68 17.39
N VAL A 37 1.54 -9.84 16.84
CA VAL A 37 2.99 -9.98 17.06
C VAL A 37 3.47 -9.39 18.37
N LYS A 38 2.68 -8.48 18.97
CA LYS A 38 2.96 -7.85 20.26
C LYS A 38 1.67 -7.25 20.82
N GLU A 39 1.50 -7.32 22.14
CA GLU A 39 0.47 -6.57 22.87
C GLU A 39 1.08 -5.30 23.44
N VAL A 40 0.39 -4.18 23.30
CA VAL A 40 0.83 -2.86 23.80
C VAL A 40 -0.33 -2.14 24.45
N ILE A 41 -0.06 -1.46 25.56
CA ILE A 41 -1.05 -0.60 26.22
C ILE A 41 -0.83 0.83 25.73
N PHE A 42 -1.85 1.42 25.13
CA PHE A 42 -1.85 2.79 24.65
C PHE A 42 -3.10 3.51 25.16
N ASN A 43 -2.90 4.63 25.87
CA ASN A 43 -3.98 5.38 26.53
C ASN A 43 -4.91 4.50 27.39
N GLY A 44 -4.35 3.53 28.11
CA GLY A 44 -5.10 2.63 28.99
C GLY A 44 -5.91 1.55 28.27
N THR A 45 -5.81 1.46 26.94
CA THR A 45 -6.43 0.39 26.13
C THR A 45 -5.34 -0.56 25.63
N GLU A 46 -5.61 -1.85 25.70
CA GLU A 46 -4.71 -2.89 25.17
C GLU A 46 -4.96 -3.08 23.67
N TYR A 47 -3.88 -3.04 22.90
CA TYR A 47 -3.88 -3.21 21.46
C TYR A 47 -2.98 -4.37 21.06
N SER A 48 -3.48 -5.17 20.13
CA SER A 48 -2.68 -6.19 19.46
C SER A 48 -2.08 -5.62 18.18
N ILE A 49 -0.74 -5.54 18.14
CA ILE A 49 0.02 -5.00 17.02
C ILE A 49 0.20 -6.06 15.94
N SER A 50 0.03 -5.62 14.70
CA SER A 50 0.40 -6.35 13.48
C SER A 50 1.67 -5.79 12.87
N LYS A 51 2.36 -6.59 12.06
CA LYS A 51 3.51 -6.15 11.27
C LYS A 51 3.44 -6.68 9.83
N VAL A 52 4.09 -5.96 8.92
CA VAL A 52 4.33 -6.41 7.54
C VAL A 52 5.82 -6.29 7.23
N THR A 53 6.37 -7.28 6.52
CA THR A 53 7.76 -7.24 6.05
C THR A 53 7.78 -6.96 4.54
N ILE A 54 8.33 -5.82 4.14
CA ILE A 54 8.38 -5.35 2.76
C ILE A 54 9.84 -5.20 2.34
N ASN A 55 10.28 -6.03 1.38
CA ASN A 55 11.67 -6.02 0.86
C ASN A 55 12.73 -6.05 1.98
N GLY A 56 12.50 -6.87 3.02
CA GLY A 56 13.39 -7.02 4.18
C GLY A 56 13.25 -5.94 5.27
N ASN A 57 12.45 -4.91 5.05
CA ASN A 57 12.14 -3.90 6.07
C ASN A 57 10.87 -4.27 6.82
N VAL A 58 10.89 -4.17 8.15
CA VAL A 58 9.75 -4.49 9.00
C VAL A 58 9.00 -3.20 9.34
N TYR A 59 7.69 -3.22 9.14
CA TYR A 59 6.79 -2.13 9.48
C TYR A 59 5.76 -2.64 10.47
N TYR A 60 5.57 -1.91 11.57
CA TYR A 60 4.57 -2.22 12.59
C TYR A 60 3.41 -1.25 12.49
N TRP A 61 2.18 -1.73 12.75
CA TRP A 61 1.02 -0.85 12.83
C TRP A 61 1.28 0.24 13.86
N ASP A 62 1.13 1.51 13.47
CA ASP A 62 1.33 2.72 14.27
C ASP A 62 0.00 3.19 14.86
N ILE A 63 -0.35 2.74 16.06
CA ILE A 63 -1.61 3.08 16.75
C ILE A 63 -1.71 4.56 17.14
N SER A 64 -0.57 5.26 17.18
CA SER A 64 -0.51 6.70 17.47
C SER A 64 -0.73 7.58 16.24
N ALA A 65 -0.68 6.99 15.05
CA ALA A 65 -0.77 7.72 13.79
C ALA A 65 -2.22 7.75 13.30
N ASP A 66 -2.75 8.95 13.07
CA ASP A 66 -4.02 9.14 12.39
C ASP A 66 -3.82 9.08 10.87
N PRO A 67 -4.39 8.09 10.16
CA PRO A 67 -4.27 7.93 8.71
C PRO A 67 -4.72 9.17 7.91
N ALA A 68 -5.65 9.97 8.45
CA ALA A 68 -6.15 11.17 7.77
C ALA A 68 -5.05 12.24 7.54
N ASN A 69 -3.96 12.18 8.32
CA ASN A 69 -2.83 13.09 8.18
C ASN A 69 -1.84 12.69 7.07
N PHE A 70 -2.08 11.57 6.39
CA PHE A 70 -1.15 11.02 5.40
C PHE A 70 -1.78 10.98 4.00
N THR A 71 -0.94 11.19 2.98
CA THR A 71 -1.36 11.16 1.57
C THR A 71 -0.81 9.91 0.89
N TYR A 72 -1.66 9.25 0.09
CA TYR A 72 -1.29 8.06 -0.66
C TYR A 72 -0.21 8.38 -1.69
N GLY A 73 0.86 7.58 -1.67
CA GLY A 73 1.87 7.50 -2.69
C GLY A 73 1.58 6.37 -3.67
N LYS A 74 2.64 5.69 -4.11
CA LYS A 74 2.57 4.61 -5.08
C LYS A 74 2.07 3.31 -4.43
N LEU A 75 1.26 2.53 -5.15
CA LEU A 75 0.96 1.13 -4.80
C LEU A 75 2.24 0.30 -4.92
N ILE A 76 2.65 -0.35 -3.83
CA ILE A 76 3.89 -1.15 -3.77
C ILE A 76 3.65 -2.63 -3.53
N GLY A 77 2.42 -3.02 -3.20
CA GLY A 77 2.05 -4.42 -3.05
C GLY A 77 0.66 -4.60 -2.46
N GLN A 78 0.40 -5.83 -2.06
CA GLN A 78 -0.78 -6.23 -1.31
C GLN A 78 -0.39 -7.26 -0.24
N THR A 79 -1.25 -7.47 0.73
CA THR A 79 -1.09 -8.54 1.72
C THR A 79 -1.65 -9.87 1.20
N GLN A 80 -1.40 -10.97 1.91
CA GLN A 80 -2.05 -12.26 1.63
C GLN A 80 -3.58 -12.24 1.79
N TYR A 81 -4.14 -11.23 2.45
CA TYR A 81 -5.59 -11.06 2.62
C TYR A 81 -6.20 -10.07 1.62
N GLY A 82 -5.40 -9.54 0.69
CA GLY A 82 -5.86 -8.62 -0.36
C GLY A 82 -5.92 -7.15 0.08
N GLU A 83 -5.39 -6.78 1.23
CA GLU A 83 -5.21 -5.36 1.59
C GLU A 83 -4.11 -4.76 0.72
N ARG A 84 -4.34 -3.55 0.20
CA ARG A 84 -3.38 -2.84 -0.63
C ARG A 84 -2.40 -2.06 0.22
N ILE A 85 -1.13 -2.08 -0.19
CA ILE A 85 -0.04 -1.42 0.50
C ILE A 85 0.50 -0.29 -0.37
N TYR A 86 0.46 0.93 0.16
CA TYR A 86 0.90 2.15 -0.50
C TYR A 86 2.05 2.79 0.25
N GLU A 87 2.96 3.43 -0.46
CA GLU A 87 3.90 4.38 0.13
C GLU A 87 3.15 5.57 0.73
N VAL A 88 3.69 6.16 1.80
CA VAL A 88 3.25 7.48 2.26
C VAL A 88 4.01 8.55 1.49
N LYS A 89 3.30 9.52 0.92
CA LYS A 89 3.93 10.61 0.17
C LYS A 89 4.84 11.42 1.11
N ASN A 90 6.07 11.66 0.67
CA ASN A 90 7.12 12.38 1.40
C ASN A 90 7.61 11.72 2.71
N ASP A 91 7.21 10.49 3.04
CA ASP A 91 7.72 9.76 4.20
C ASP A 91 7.97 8.28 3.87
N LYS A 92 9.23 7.94 3.60
CA LYS A 92 9.64 6.57 3.28
C LYS A 92 9.70 5.65 4.50
N SER A 93 9.59 6.20 5.70
CA SER A 93 9.53 5.40 6.93
C SER A 93 8.15 4.80 7.17
N LYS A 94 7.15 5.16 6.35
CA LYS A 94 5.77 4.74 6.56
C LYS A 94 5.14 4.14 5.31
N VAL A 95 4.23 3.21 5.55
CA VAL A 95 3.34 2.67 4.52
C VAL A 95 1.90 2.73 5.01
N MET A 96 0.98 2.89 4.08
CA MET A 96 -0.45 2.79 4.33
C MET A 96 -0.96 1.45 3.86
N ILE A 97 -1.66 0.75 4.74
CA ILE A 97 -2.37 -0.48 4.41
C ILE A 97 -3.86 -0.18 4.47
N THR A 98 -4.57 -0.52 3.40
CA THR A 98 -6.01 -0.25 3.26
C THR A 98 -6.71 -1.42 2.59
N SER A 99 -7.93 -1.70 3.02
CA SER A 99 -8.81 -2.66 2.35
C SER A 99 -10.05 -1.94 1.82
N PHE A 100 -10.77 -2.56 0.89
CA PHE A 100 -11.98 -1.98 0.31
C PHE A 100 -13.06 -1.64 1.35
N MET A 101 -13.07 -2.34 2.50
CA MET A 101 -14.03 -2.15 3.59
C MET A 101 -13.41 -1.87 4.97
N ASN A 102 -12.07 -1.91 5.09
CA ASN A 102 -11.41 -1.69 6.39
C ASN A 102 -10.88 -0.27 6.52
N PRO A 103 -10.82 0.26 7.76
CA PRO A 103 -10.14 1.52 8.02
C PRO A 103 -8.69 1.49 7.54
N GLN A 104 -8.19 2.67 7.20
CA GLN A 104 -6.81 2.85 6.76
C GLN A 104 -5.90 2.71 7.98
N PHE A 105 -4.74 2.09 7.80
CA PHE A 105 -3.77 1.92 8.88
C PHE A 105 -2.40 2.38 8.42
N ILE A 106 -1.75 3.14 9.30
CA ILE A 106 -0.36 3.56 9.11
C ILE A 106 0.55 2.53 9.74
N TYR A 107 1.55 2.07 9.00
CA TYR A 107 2.60 1.22 9.53
C TYR A 107 3.93 1.97 9.44
N THR A 108 4.66 2.02 10.55
CA THR A 108 5.95 2.72 10.65
C THR A 108 7.09 1.70 10.72
N LYS A 109 8.13 1.96 9.94
CA LYS A 109 9.34 1.15 9.87
C LYS A 109 10.03 1.13 11.24
N ASP A 110 10.42 -0.06 11.70
CA ASP A 110 11.20 -0.26 12.92
C ASP A 110 10.62 0.48 14.16
N LYS A 111 9.29 0.66 14.22
CA LYS A 111 8.62 1.31 15.36
C LYS A 111 8.85 0.48 16.62
N SER A 112 9.46 1.10 17.63
CA SER A 112 9.55 0.57 18.98
C SER A 112 8.36 1.04 19.81
N TYR A 113 7.66 0.08 20.42
CA TYR A 113 6.63 0.30 21.44
C TYR A 113 7.13 -0.05 22.82
#